data_AF-A0A068RZ32-F1
#
_entry.id   AF-A0A068RZ32-F1
#
_cell.length_a   1.000
_cell.length_b   1.000
_cell.length_c   1.000
_cell.angle_alpha   90.00
_cell.angle_beta   90.00
_cell.angle_gamma   90.00
#
_symmetry.space_group_name_H-M   'P 1'
#
loop_
_entity.id
_entity.type
_entity.pdbx_description
1 polymer ?
#
loop_
_entity_poly.entity_id
_entity_poly.type
_entity_poly.pdbx_seq_one_letter_code
_entity_poly.pdbx_strand_id
1 'polypeptide(L)'
;MHYLLSDVAYWDLERECLILHPSQKLRHTLLKFRSTVVHSNMTSSTVHLEGYPDTHFPITHSTPGSSTDSATSQSVYSTLPSLKHWILQVSTNKTSDIPSLSLSQLRRYWHPHWKFILDRSSDTNTSTPLTFTYPPSFWKQFWRLPIPHKAFTPWWRLLQHCISTQQKLHRFRVPQIDSDMCTICKIDEEDIQHMFTACSSKRQFWHAALDFLHLRHLFPTQALVWRALTSFDSYQHRPLNDSILCRLGCIIAILWQHHWRCKIDDQPWSTPAALSTLQADLLYVSFVPSSLPNTV
;
A
#
# COMPACT_ATOMS: atom_id res chain seq x y z
N MET A 1 1.49 33.49 25.09
CA MET A 1 1.21 32.99 23.73
C MET A 1 2.41 32.14 23.34
N HIS A 2 2.27 30.81 23.38
CA HIS A 2 3.39 29.88 23.23
C HIS A 2 3.51 29.47 21.77
N TYR A 3 4.68 29.70 21.18
CA TYR A 3 4.99 29.30 19.80
C TYR A 3 5.90 28.07 19.85
N LEU A 4 5.60 27.08 19.02
CA LEU A 4 6.45 25.91 18.79
C LEU A 4 7.67 26.29 17.95
N LEU A 5 8.77 25.55 18.09
CA LEU A 5 9.89 25.70 17.16
C LEU A 5 9.45 25.46 15.71
N SER A 6 8.48 24.55 15.50
CA SER A 6 7.83 24.32 14.19
C SER A 6 7.02 25.51 13.66
N ASP A 7 6.59 26.42 14.53
CA ASP A 7 5.87 27.63 14.13
C ASP A 7 6.83 28.72 13.61
N VAL A 8 8.13 28.53 13.85
CA VAL A 8 9.19 29.51 13.62
C VAL A 8 10.23 28.99 12.64
N ALA A 9 10.41 27.67 12.55
CA ALA A 9 11.44 27.01 11.79
C ALA A 9 10.98 25.63 11.27
N TYR A 10 11.43 25.24 10.08
CA TYR A 10 11.37 23.85 9.65
C TYR A 10 12.72 23.40 9.08
N TRP A 11 13.00 22.11 9.18
CA TRP A 11 14.20 21.51 8.62
C TRP A 11 13.95 21.13 7.16
N ASP A 12 14.72 21.71 6.25
CA ASP A 12 14.71 21.35 4.83
C ASP A 12 15.70 20.20 4.61
N LEU A 13 15.17 19.01 4.31
CA LEU A 13 15.96 17.80 4.12
C LEU A 13 16.77 17.82 2.82
N GLU A 14 16.32 18.51 1.77
CA GLU A 14 17.06 18.54 0.49
C GLU A 14 18.26 19.49 0.56
N ARG A 15 18.15 20.52 1.40
CA ARG A 15 19.17 21.56 1.55
C ARG A 15 20.00 21.42 2.82
N GLU A 16 19.71 20.40 3.62
CA GLU A 16 20.29 20.14 4.95
C GLU A 16 20.40 21.41 5.81
N CYS A 17 19.36 22.26 5.77
CA CYS A 17 19.39 23.53 6.49
C CYS A 17 18.07 23.84 7.19
N LEU A 18 18.18 24.57 8.30
CA LEU A 18 17.04 25.03 9.08
C LEU A 18 16.51 26.34 8.49
N ILE A 19 15.30 26.34 7.97
CA ILE A 19 14.66 27.50 7.34
C ILE A 19 13.69 28.14 8.34
N LEU A 20 13.89 29.43 8.62
CA LEU A 20 13.07 30.20 9.56
C LEU A 20 11.94 30.94 8.82
N HIS A 21 10.72 30.90 9.35
CA HIS A 21 9.59 31.61 8.80
C HIS A 21 9.73 33.14 9.01
N PRO A 22 9.50 33.97 7.98
CA PRO A 22 9.52 35.42 8.14
C PRO A 22 8.26 35.90 8.88
N SER A 23 8.37 36.06 10.20
CA SER A 23 7.31 36.64 11.04
C SER A 23 7.69 38.05 11.51
N GLN A 24 6.88 39.05 11.19
CA GLN A 24 7.10 40.44 11.60
C GLN A 24 7.12 40.62 13.13
N LYS A 25 6.37 39.80 13.87
CA LYS A 25 6.31 39.84 15.35
C LYS A 25 7.54 39.23 16.03
N LEU A 26 8.28 38.36 15.35
CA LEU A 26 9.45 37.63 15.89
C LEU A 26 10.77 38.10 15.27
N ARG A 27 10.73 39.15 14.44
CA ARG A 27 11.86 39.63 13.63
C ARG A 27 13.10 39.95 14.49
N HIS A 28 12.93 40.59 15.64
CA HIS A 28 14.07 40.92 16.53
C HIS A 28 14.69 39.67 17.18
N THR A 29 13.87 38.74 17.64
CA THR A 29 14.33 37.47 18.25
C THR A 29 15.04 36.58 17.22
N LEU A 30 14.51 36.51 16.01
CA LEU A 30 15.09 35.79 14.88
C LEU A 30 16.42 36.40 14.40
N LEU A 31 16.52 37.73 14.37
CA LEU A 31 17.77 38.42 14.05
C LEU A 31 18.84 38.19 15.12
N LYS A 32 18.47 38.17 16.40
CA LYS A 32 19.37 37.90 17.53
C LYS A 32 19.86 36.45 17.54
N PHE A 33 18.97 35.49 17.25
CA PHE A 33 19.33 34.07 17.09
C PHE A 33 20.26 33.85 15.88
N ARG A 34 19.94 34.49 14.75
CA ARG A 34 20.79 34.43 13.55
C ARG A 34 22.17 35.03 13.80
N SER A 35 22.29 36.13 14.56
CA SER A 35 23.60 36.73 14.84
C SER A 35 24.48 35.89 15.76
N THR A 36 23.91 35.17 16.74
CA THR A 36 24.66 34.25 17.60
C THR A 36 25.08 32.97 16.88
N VAL A 37 24.24 32.43 16.01
CA VAL A 37 24.55 31.21 15.23
C VAL A 37 25.56 31.48 14.11
N VAL A 38 25.53 32.66 13.49
CA VAL A 38 26.40 33.00 12.34
C VAL A 38 27.81 33.47 12.76
N HIS A 39 28.01 33.98 13.98
CA HIS A 39 29.31 34.54 14.43
C HIS A 39 30.06 33.74 15.49
N SER A 40 29.62 32.53 15.86
CA SER A 40 30.33 31.72 16.85
C SER A 40 31.20 30.64 16.21
N ASN A 41 32.49 30.94 16.02
CA ASN A 41 33.55 29.92 15.97
C ASN A 41 33.83 29.35 17.38
N MET A 42 32.78 29.09 18.17
CA MET A 42 32.90 28.56 19.53
C MET A 42 31.98 27.37 19.73
N THR A 43 32.53 26.37 20.41
CA THR A 43 32.01 25.01 20.60
C THR A 43 30.73 24.92 21.45
N SER A 44 30.27 26.01 22.08
CA SER A 44 28.94 26.10 22.69
C SER A 44 28.59 27.56 23.02
N SER A 45 27.38 28.01 22.65
CA SER A 45 26.86 29.34 22.99
C SER A 45 25.51 29.21 23.70
N THR A 46 25.33 29.89 24.84
CA THR A 46 24.05 30.02 25.54
C THR A 46 23.25 31.20 25.00
N VAL A 47 21.99 30.99 24.62
CA VAL A 47 21.08 32.06 24.17
C VAL A 47 19.93 32.18 25.15
N HIS A 48 19.90 33.28 25.90
CA HIS A 48 18.75 33.62 26.74
C HIS A 48 17.62 34.21 25.89
N LEU A 49 16.45 33.56 25.95
CA LEU A 49 15.19 34.06 25.43
C LEU A 49 14.36 34.56 26.62
N GLU A 50 14.13 35.88 26.69
CA GLU A 50 13.36 36.51 27.76
C GLU A 50 11.96 35.86 27.89
N GLY A 51 11.65 35.34 29.09
CA GLY A 51 10.36 34.72 29.41
C GLY A 51 10.32 33.18 29.35
N TYR A 52 11.46 32.51 29.17
CA TYR A 52 11.58 31.05 29.27
C TYR A 52 12.74 30.67 30.22
N PRO A 53 12.69 29.50 30.91
CA PRO A 53 13.82 29.02 31.68
C PRO A 53 15.00 28.70 30.75
N ASP A 54 16.21 28.97 31.25
CA ASP A 54 17.48 28.83 30.53
C ASP A 54 17.62 27.44 29.94
N THR A 55 17.43 27.35 28.63
CA THR A 55 17.48 26.08 27.90
C THR A 55 18.80 26.01 27.17
N HIS A 56 19.69 25.15 27.68
CA HIS A 56 20.99 24.87 27.10
C HIS A 56 20.83 23.92 25.90
N PHE A 57 21.19 24.38 24.71
CA PHE A 57 21.29 23.53 23.52
C PHE A 57 22.75 23.44 23.09
N PRO A 58 23.49 22.39 23.48
CA PRO A 58 24.82 22.15 22.92
C PRO A 58 24.66 21.64 21.49
N ILE A 59 25.17 22.40 20.52
CA ILE A 59 25.25 21.96 19.11
C ILE A 59 26.68 21.48 18.89
N THR A 60 26.90 20.18 18.96
CA THR A 60 28.19 19.57 18.61
C THR A 60 28.25 19.35 17.11
N HIS A 61 29.12 20.09 16.42
CA HIS A 61 29.50 19.77 15.04
C HIS A 61 30.56 18.66 15.08
N SER A 62 30.18 17.46 14.65
CA SER A 62 31.15 16.38 14.41
C SER A 62 32.07 16.78 13.26
N THR A 63 33.31 17.13 13.58
CA THR A 63 34.34 17.35 12.56
C THR A 63 34.76 15.97 12.01
N PRO A 64 34.82 15.76 10.69
CA PRO A 64 35.20 14.47 10.13
C PRO A 64 36.71 14.25 10.36
N GLY A 65 37.05 13.53 11.44
CA GLY A 65 38.44 13.16 11.73
C GLY A 65 38.80 12.75 13.15
N SER A 66 37.93 12.88 14.17
CA SER A 66 38.28 12.44 15.54
C SER A 66 37.83 11.01 15.84
N SER A 67 38.74 10.25 16.44
CA SER A 67 38.60 8.87 16.90
C SER A 67 37.37 8.63 17.77
N THR A 68 36.77 7.46 17.58
CA THR A 68 35.67 6.88 18.36
C THR A 68 36.02 6.80 19.84
N ASP A 69 35.57 7.78 20.62
CA ASP A 69 35.50 7.66 22.07
C ASP A 69 34.06 7.44 22.51
N SER A 70 33.81 6.20 22.95
CA SER A 70 32.95 5.81 24.06
C SER A 70 31.90 6.84 24.52
N ALA A 71 30.85 7.02 23.70
CA ALA A 71 29.64 7.70 24.14
C ALA A 71 28.90 6.81 25.15
N THR A 72 29.20 7.00 26.43
CA THR A 72 28.37 6.52 27.54
C THR A 72 26.93 6.91 27.25
N SER A 73 26.08 5.91 27.02
CA SER A 73 24.66 6.11 26.69
C SER A 73 23.92 6.62 27.92
N GLN A 74 24.02 7.92 28.20
CA GLN A 74 23.08 8.57 29.11
C GLN A 74 21.70 8.51 28.45
N SER A 75 20.74 7.91 29.16
CA SER A 75 19.38 7.81 28.69
C SER A 75 18.82 9.23 28.51
N VAL A 76 18.48 9.59 27.27
CA VAL A 76 17.92 10.90 26.87
C VAL A 76 16.61 11.25 27.61
N TYR A 77 16.07 10.34 28.41
CA TYR A 77 14.78 10.47 29.08
C TYR A 77 14.76 11.38 30.31
N SER A 78 15.90 11.71 30.93
CA SER A 78 15.90 12.50 32.19
C SER A 78 15.78 14.02 31.99
N THR A 79 15.97 14.52 30.76
CA THR A 79 15.91 15.96 30.45
C THR A 79 14.69 16.37 29.62
N LEU A 80 13.86 15.41 29.20
CA LEU A 80 12.67 15.70 28.42
C LEU A 80 11.54 16.21 29.34
N PRO A 81 11.03 17.44 29.16
CA PRO A 81 9.89 17.92 29.92
C PRO A 81 8.66 17.04 29.64
N SER A 82 7.84 16.85 30.67
CA SER A 82 6.64 16.01 30.57
C SER A 82 5.74 16.46 29.41
N LEU A 83 5.57 15.62 28.40
CA LEU A 83 4.73 15.90 27.23
C LEU A 83 3.23 15.74 27.51
N LYS A 84 2.83 15.46 28.76
CA LYS A 84 1.42 15.25 29.15
C LYS A 84 0.53 16.49 28.98
N HIS A 85 1.13 17.68 28.89
CA HIS A 85 0.41 18.93 28.63
C HIS A 85 0.18 19.19 27.14
N TRP A 86 0.75 18.36 26.26
CA TRP A 86 0.62 18.51 24.82
C TRP A 86 -0.49 17.62 24.31
N ILE A 87 -1.46 18.23 23.65
CA ILE A 87 -2.66 17.56 23.16
C ILE A 87 -2.70 17.72 21.64
N LEU A 88 -2.84 16.62 20.92
CA LEU A 88 -3.01 16.60 19.47
C LEU A 88 -4.41 16.13 19.10
N GLN A 89 -4.90 16.66 17.97
CA GLN A 89 -6.19 16.27 17.42
C GLN A 89 -6.04 14.96 16.63
N VAL A 90 -6.81 13.96 17.02
CA VAL A 90 -6.74 12.58 16.50
C VAL A 90 -7.89 12.27 15.54
N SER A 91 -9.02 12.95 15.70
CA SER A 91 -10.16 12.96 14.78
C SER A 91 -10.79 14.36 14.75
N THR A 92 -11.82 14.56 13.92
CA THR A 92 -12.59 15.81 13.88
C THR A 92 -13.04 16.28 15.27
N ASN A 93 -13.41 15.33 16.15
CA ASN A 93 -14.03 15.63 17.43
C ASN A 93 -13.23 15.13 18.65
N LYS A 94 -12.06 14.51 18.45
CA LYS A 94 -11.29 13.90 19.54
C LYS A 94 -9.86 14.40 19.55
N THR A 95 -9.39 14.72 20.75
CA THR A 95 -7.99 15.04 21.05
C THR A 95 -7.39 14.01 22.00
N SER A 96 -6.07 13.87 22.01
CA SER A 96 -5.33 12.98 22.91
C SER A 96 -3.94 13.54 23.21
N ASP A 97 -3.40 13.23 24.38
CA ASP A 97 -2.08 13.66 24.81
C ASP A 97 -0.97 12.94 24.03
N ILE A 98 0.14 13.63 23.74
CA ILE A 98 1.24 13.07 22.95
C ILE A 98 1.74 11.69 23.45
N PRO A 99 1.92 11.46 24.77
CA PRO A 99 2.39 10.17 25.27
C PRO A 99 1.41 9.00 25.03
N SER A 100 0.11 9.27 24.88
CA SER A 100 -0.90 8.23 24.65
C SER A 100 -1.13 7.92 23.17
N LEU A 101 -0.50 8.69 22.26
CA LEU A 101 -0.64 8.48 20.83
C LEU A 101 0.14 7.25 20.37
N SER A 102 -0.52 6.44 19.54
CA SER A 102 0.19 5.44 18.74
C SER A 102 1.10 6.11 17.71
N LEU A 103 2.17 5.41 17.33
CA LEU A 103 3.09 5.85 16.26
C LEU A 103 2.35 6.16 14.96
N SER A 104 1.28 5.44 14.65
CA SER A 104 0.44 5.69 13.47
C SER A 104 -0.31 7.01 13.53
N GLN A 105 -0.79 7.42 14.71
CA GLN A 105 -1.45 8.71 14.90
C GLN A 105 -0.44 9.86 14.82
N LEU A 106 0.75 9.68 15.40
CA LEU A 106 1.82 10.66 15.34
C LEU A 106 2.31 10.89 13.90
N ARG A 107 2.55 9.80 13.14
CA ARG A 107 2.93 9.86 11.72
C ARG A 107 1.89 10.56 10.87
N ARG A 108 0.60 10.35 11.16
CA ARG A 108 -0.50 11.02 10.47
C ARG A 108 -0.45 12.53 10.69
N TYR A 109 -0.14 12.98 11.91
CA TYR A 109 -0.01 14.40 12.25
C TYR A 109 1.17 15.06 11.54
N TRP A 110 2.30 14.36 11.38
CA TRP A 110 3.46 14.87 10.64
C TRP A 110 3.27 14.94 9.13
N HIS A 111 2.15 14.43 8.59
CA HIS A 111 1.85 14.57 7.17
C HIS A 111 1.51 16.03 6.82
N PRO A 112 2.04 16.62 5.73
CA PRO A 112 1.79 18.03 5.35
C PRO A 112 0.30 18.39 5.25
N HIS A 113 -0.54 17.40 4.92
CA HIS A 113 -1.99 17.54 4.78
C HIS A 113 -2.80 16.86 5.90
N TRP A 114 -2.25 16.69 7.10
CA TRP A 114 -2.88 15.93 8.19
C TRP A 114 -4.30 16.41 8.54
N LYS A 115 -4.56 17.73 8.48
CA LYS A 115 -5.89 18.30 8.76
C LYS A 115 -6.97 17.79 7.79
N PHE A 116 -6.63 17.66 6.50
CA PHE A 116 -7.52 17.10 5.47
C PHE A 116 -7.75 15.59 5.65
N ILE A 117 -6.78 14.87 6.20
CA ILE A 117 -6.93 13.44 6.51
C ILE A 117 -7.89 13.24 7.70
N LEU A 118 -7.93 14.20 8.62
CA LEU A 118 -8.87 14.20 9.75
C LEU A 118 -10.26 14.66 9.34
N ASP A 119 -10.34 15.72 8.55
CA ASP A 119 -11.58 16.26 8.00
C ASP A 119 -12.00 15.43 6.79
N ARG A 120 -12.56 14.25 7.06
CA ARG A 120 -13.31 13.49 6.07
C ARG A 120 -14.66 14.18 5.86
N SER A 121 -14.68 15.41 5.34
CA SER A 121 -15.86 15.89 4.65
C SER A 121 -16.15 14.89 3.55
N SER A 122 -17.38 14.37 3.52
CA SER A 122 -17.86 13.49 2.46
C SER A 122 -17.98 14.29 1.16
N ASP A 123 -16.86 14.74 0.61
CA ASP A 123 -16.81 15.27 -0.75
C ASP A 123 -16.99 14.07 -1.67
N THR A 124 -18.22 13.97 -2.17
CA THR A 124 -18.81 12.87 -2.96
C THR A 124 -18.11 12.57 -4.28
N ASN A 125 -16.98 13.21 -4.58
CA ASN A 125 -16.19 13.01 -5.80
C ASN A 125 -14.77 12.49 -5.55
N THR A 126 -14.39 12.20 -4.30
CA THR A 126 -13.10 11.56 -4.04
C THR A 126 -13.25 10.05 -4.27
N SER A 127 -12.66 9.55 -5.35
CA SER A 127 -12.58 8.11 -5.65
C SER A 127 -12.12 7.37 -4.38
N THR A 128 -13.04 6.63 -3.76
CA THR A 128 -12.72 5.82 -2.59
C THR A 128 -11.66 4.81 -3.01
N PRO A 129 -10.52 4.72 -2.29
CA PRO A 129 -9.55 3.67 -2.56
C PRO A 129 -10.26 2.31 -2.54
N LEU A 130 -9.99 1.47 -3.55
CA LEU A 130 -10.64 0.16 -3.71
C LEU A 130 -10.42 -0.79 -2.52
N THR A 131 -9.44 -0.51 -1.65
CA THR A 131 -9.32 -1.17 -0.35
C THR A 131 -10.55 -0.98 0.54
N PHE A 132 -11.22 0.18 0.44
CA PHE A 132 -12.39 0.57 1.22
C PHE A 132 -13.72 0.26 0.53
N THR A 133 -13.74 -0.20 -0.72
CA THR A 133 -14.97 -0.68 -1.37
C THR A 133 -15.40 -2.04 -0.83
N TYR A 134 -14.45 -2.83 -0.31
CA TYR A 134 -14.72 -4.12 0.32
C TYR A 134 -14.87 -4.02 1.84
N PRO A 135 -15.87 -4.68 2.44
CA PRO A 135 -16.04 -4.67 3.89
C PRO A 135 -14.91 -5.44 4.59
N PRO A 136 -14.59 -5.15 5.87
CA PRO A 136 -13.55 -5.87 6.62
C PRO A 136 -13.74 -7.39 6.67
N SER A 137 -14.99 -7.87 6.66
CA SER A 137 -15.33 -9.30 6.62
C SER A 137 -14.84 -9.98 5.35
N PHE A 138 -14.92 -9.29 4.20
CA PHE A 138 -14.44 -9.79 2.92
C PHE A 138 -12.93 -10.04 2.97
N TRP A 139 -12.16 -9.06 3.44
CA TRP A 139 -10.72 -9.19 3.61
C TRP A 139 -10.37 -10.29 4.62
N LYS A 140 -11.10 -10.38 5.74
CA LYS A 140 -10.90 -11.45 6.73
C LYS A 140 -11.10 -12.84 6.11
N GLN A 141 -12.08 -13.01 5.23
CA GLN A 141 -12.27 -14.25 4.50
C GLN A 141 -11.12 -14.50 3.53
N PHE A 142 -10.79 -13.52 2.68
CA PHE A 142 -9.70 -13.63 1.70
C PHE A 142 -8.38 -14.06 2.34
N TRP A 143 -7.95 -13.37 3.40
CA TRP A 143 -6.68 -13.65 4.08
C TRP A 143 -6.65 -14.99 4.83
N ARG A 144 -7.82 -15.57 5.11
CA ARG A 144 -7.93 -16.90 5.75
C ARG A 144 -7.92 -18.04 4.73
N LEU A 145 -8.12 -17.76 3.44
CA LEU A 145 -8.19 -18.81 2.42
C LEU A 145 -6.91 -19.65 2.42
N PRO A 146 -6.99 -20.98 2.45
CA PRO A 146 -5.83 -21.85 2.37
C PRO A 146 -5.32 -21.96 0.91
N ILE A 147 -5.12 -20.82 0.24
CA ILE A 147 -4.56 -20.79 -1.12
C ILE A 147 -3.03 -20.77 -1.11
N PRO A 148 -2.38 -21.34 -2.13
CA PRO A 148 -0.93 -21.25 -2.27
C PRO A 148 -0.46 -19.79 -2.35
N HIS A 149 0.71 -19.49 -1.77
CA HIS A 149 1.26 -18.12 -1.73
C HIS A 149 1.34 -17.46 -3.11
N LYS A 150 1.60 -18.26 -4.16
CA LYS A 150 1.65 -17.83 -5.56
C LYS A 150 0.30 -17.29 -6.07
N ALA A 151 -0.82 -17.70 -5.49
CA ALA A 151 -2.18 -17.28 -5.86
C ALA A 151 -2.63 -16.00 -5.13
N PHE A 152 -2.10 -15.74 -3.93
CA PHE A 152 -2.51 -14.58 -3.11
C PHE A 152 -2.23 -13.25 -3.79
N THR A 153 -0.99 -13.04 -4.23
CA THR A 153 -0.57 -11.78 -4.86
C THR A 153 -1.38 -11.43 -6.10
N PRO A 154 -1.54 -12.32 -7.10
CA PRO A 154 -2.33 -11.99 -8.28
C PRO A 154 -3.80 -11.73 -7.97
N TRP A 155 -4.41 -12.50 -7.07
CA TRP A 155 -5.81 -12.30 -6.71
C TRP A 155 -6.01 -11.00 -5.93
N TRP A 156 -5.13 -10.70 -4.97
CA TRP A 156 -5.16 -9.43 -4.25
C TRP A 156 -5.01 -8.24 -5.20
N ARG A 157 -4.06 -8.31 -6.15
CA ARG A 157 -3.87 -7.26 -7.16
C ARG A 157 -5.09 -7.11 -8.06
N LEU A 158 -5.80 -8.20 -8.37
CA LEU A 158 -7.07 -8.15 -9.09
C LEU A 158 -8.10 -7.35 -8.30
N LEU A 159 -8.30 -7.68 -7.02
CA LEU A 159 -9.28 -7.02 -6.15
C LEU A 159 -8.97 -5.54 -5.92
N GLN A 160 -7.70 -5.17 -5.89
CA GLN A 160 -7.26 -3.78 -5.76
C GLN A 160 -7.19 -3.01 -7.07
N HIS A 161 -7.43 -3.67 -8.20
CA HIS A 161 -7.16 -3.13 -9.53
C HIS A 161 -5.72 -2.57 -9.68
N CYS A 162 -4.75 -3.20 -9.03
CA CYS A 162 -3.33 -2.79 -9.06
C CYS A 162 -2.51 -3.68 -10.00
N ILE A 163 -2.91 -3.71 -11.27
CA ILE A 163 -2.25 -4.51 -12.32
C ILE A 163 -2.00 -3.64 -13.54
N SER A 164 -0.83 -3.81 -14.16
CA SER A 164 -0.38 -3.17 -15.40
C SER A 164 -0.99 -3.84 -16.65
N THR A 165 -2.30 -3.71 -16.83
CA THR A 165 -2.98 -4.16 -18.05
C THR A 165 -2.63 -3.27 -19.24
N GLN A 166 -2.80 -3.72 -20.49
CA GLN A 166 -2.47 -2.86 -21.65
C GLN A 166 -3.24 -1.57 -21.66
N GLN A 167 -4.53 -1.60 -21.33
CA GLN A 167 -5.33 -0.40 -21.24
C GLN A 167 -4.72 0.64 -20.28
N LYS A 168 -4.18 0.20 -19.13
CA LYS A 168 -3.52 1.10 -18.18
C LYS A 168 -2.16 1.57 -18.66
N LEU A 169 -1.35 0.68 -19.23
CA LEU A 169 -0.03 1.02 -19.75
C LEU A 169 -0.13 2.03 -20.89
N HIS A 170 -1.07 1.82 -21.82
CA HIS A 170 -1.39 2.73 -22.91
C HIS A 170 -1.91 4.08 -22.37
N ARG A 171 -2.86 4.06 -21.42
CA ARG A 171 -3.38 5.27 -20.76
C ARG A 171 -2.27 6.09 -20.08
N PHE A 172 -1.27 5.43 -19.48
CA PHE A 172 -0.12 6.08 -18.85
C PHE A 172 1.02 6.40 -19.82
N ARG A 173 0.85 6.13 -21.12
CA ARG A 173 1.84 6.39 -22.17
C ARG A 173 3.21 5.81 -21.84
N VAL A 174 3.21 4.58 -21.32
CA VAL A 174 4.45 3.85 -21.08
C VAL A 174 5.19 3.67 -22.41
N PRO A 175 6.51 3.94 -22.47
CA PRO A 175 7.28 3.74 -23.70
C PRO A 175 7.11 2.32 -24.22
N GLN A 176 7.07 2.15 -25.55
CA GLN A 176 6.89 0.86 -26.26
C GLN A 176 5.47 0.27 -26.20
N ILE A 177 4.50 0.97 -25.61
CA ILE A 177 3.09 0.55 -25.59
C ILE A 177 2.25 1.52 -26.45
N ASP A 178 2.02 1.15 -27.70
CA ASP A 178 1.33 1.98 -28.70
C ASP A 178 -0.18 1.74 -28.77
N SER A 179 -0.70 0.73 -28.05
CA SER A 179 -2.10 0.32 -28.09
C SER A 179 -2.54 -0.34 -26.79
N ASP A 180 -3.83 -0.21 -26.46
CA ASP A 180 -4.53 -0.88 -25.36
C ASP A 180 -5.00 -2.30 -25.70
N MET A 181 -4.84 -2.73 -26.96
CA MET A 181 -5.24 -4.05 -27.44
C MET A 181 -4.50 -5.18 -26.71
N CYS A 182 -5.22 -6.25 -26.38
CA CYS A 182 -4.62 -7.42 -25.75
C CYS A 182 -3.61 -8.08 -26.69
N THR A 183 -2.36 -8.21 -26.26
CA THR A 183 -1.30 -8.84 -27.07
C THR A 183 -1.49 -10.34 -27.27
N ILE A 184 -2.34 -10.97 -26.45
CA ILE A 184 -2.58 -12.42 -26.48
C ILE A 184 -3.69 -12.78 -27.48
N CYS A 185 -4.87 -12.15 -27.40
CA CYS A 185 -5.95 -12.45 -28.35
C CYS A 185 -5.94 -11.52 -29.56
N LYS A 186 -5.42 -10.29 -29.43
CA LYS A 186 -5.41 -9.24 -30.46
C LYS A 186 -6.81 -8.86 -31.00
N ILE A 187 -7.86 -9.12 -30.23
CA ILE A 187 -9.26 -8.90 -30.63
C ILE A 187 -9.91 -7.74 -29.88
N ASP A 188 -9.69 -7.62 -28.57
CA ASP A 188 -10.26 -6.56 -27.73
C ASP A 188 -9.18 -5.89 -26.87
N GLU A 189 -9.52 -4.74 -26.29
CA GLU A 189 -8.70 -4.05 -25.28
C GLU A 189 -8.46 -4.92 -24.03
N GLU A 190 -7.25 -4.86 -23.47
CA GLU A 190 -6.93 -5.55 -22.23
C GLU A 190 -7.17 -4.66 -21.01
N ASP A 191 -8.40 -4.66 -20.52
CA ASP A 191 -8.74 -4.22 -19.18
C ASP A 191 -8.48 -5.33 -18.13
N ILE A 192 -8.84 -5.08 -16.86
CA ILE A 192 -8.63 -6.06 -15.79
C ILE A 192 -9.49 -7.32 -15.96
N GLN A 193 -10.71 -7.18 -16.46
CA GLN A 193 -11.60 -8.33 -16.66
C GLN A 193 -11.12 -9.16 -17.85
N HIS A 194 -10.67 -8.52 -18.92
CA HIS A 194 -10.06 -9.14 -20.09
C HIS A 194 -8.76 -9.84 -19.74
N MET A 195 -7.93 -9.24 -18.88
CA MET A 195 -6.71 -9.86 -18.41
C MET A 195 -6.97 -11.21 -17.74
N PHE A 196 -8.04 -11.34 -16.94
CA PHE A 196 -8.32 -12.58 -16.20
C PHE A 196 -9.33 -13.50 -16.89
N THR A 197 -10.52 -13.04 -17.27
CA THR A 197 -11.65 -13.92 -17.65
C THR A 197 -12.22 -13.66 -19.04
N ALA A 198 -12.23 -12.40 -19.53
CA ALA A 198 -12.95 -12.09 -20.77
C ALA A 198 -12.17 -12.44 -22.05
N CYS A 199 -10.83 -12.50 -22.01
CA CYS A 199 -9.98 -12.85 -23.14
C CYS A 199 -10.35 -14.19 -23.78
N SER A 200 -10.57 -14.20 -25.10
CA SER A 200 -10.96 -15.39 -25.87
C SER A 200 -9.92 -16.52 -25.79
N SER A 201 -8.63 -16.20 -25.88
CA SER A 201 -7.55 -17.21 -25.76
C SER A 201 -7.51 -17.83 -24.35
N LYS A 202 -7.69 -17.02 -23.31
CA LYS A 202 -7.68 -17.48 -21.90
C LYS A 202 -8.96 -18.20 -21.52
N ARG A 203 -10.08 -17.92 -22.18
CA ARG A 203 -11.38 -18.58 -21.97
C ARG A 203 -11.30 -20.09 -22.17
N GLN A 204 -10.54 -20.55 -23.16
CA GLN A 204 -10.32 -21.98 -23.41
C GLN A 204 -9.60 -22.64 -22.22
N PHE A 205 -8.59 -21.97 -21.65
CA PHE A 205 -7.92 -22.43 -20.45
C PHE A 205 -8.85 -22.46 -19.24
N TRP A 206 -9.67 -21.43 -19.03
CA TRP A 206 -10.69 -21.45 -17.97
C TRP A 206 -11.62 -22.65 -18.08
N HIS A 207 -12.12 -22.96 -19.28
CA HIS A 207 -12.98 -24.12 -19.48
C HIS A 207 -12.26 -25.42 -19.07
N ALA A 208 -11.08 -25.69 -19.63
CA ALA A 208 -10.33 -26.89 -19.33
C ALA A 208 -9.91 -27.00 -17.85
N ALA A 209 -9.51 -25.89 -17.22
CA ALA A 209 -9.12 -25.85 -15.83
C ALA A 209 -10.32 -26.04 -14.88
N LEU A 210 -11.47 -25.44 -15.19
CA LEU A 210 -12.70 -25.64 -14.43
C LEU A 210 -13.23 -27.08 -14.56
N ASP A 211 -13.08 -27.69 -15.74
CA ASP A 211 -13.41 -29.11 -15.95
C ASP A 211 -12.51 -30.01 -15.08
N PHE A 212 -11.18 -29.80 -15.16
CA PHE A 212 -10.20 -30.54 -14.37
C PHE A 212 -10.43 -30.42 -12.85
N LEU A 213 -10.86 -29.25 -12.39
CA LEU A 213 -11.09 -28.95 -10.98
C LEU A 213 -12.54 -29.22 -10.53
N HIS A 214 -13.37 -29.87 -11.35
CA HIS A 214 -14.78 -30.20 -11.09
C HIS A 214 -15.67 -28.98 -10.75
N LEU A 215 -15.37 -27.82 -11.32
CA LEU A 215 -16.09 -26.56 -11.10
C LEU A 215 -16.95 -26.13 -12.30
N ARG A 216 -16.88 -26.83 -13.43
CA ARG A 216 -17.55 -26.43 -14.68
C ARG A 216 -19.04 -26.15 -14.54
N HIS A 217 -19.75 -26.98 -13.78
CA HIS A 217 -21.19 -26.87 -13.56
C HIS A 217 -21.57 -25.60 -12.79
N LEU A 218 -20.69 -25.07 -11.95
CA LEU A 218 -20.92 -23.85 -11.18
C LEU A 218 -20.67 -22.58 -11.99
N PHE A 219 -19.79 -22.66 -12.99
CA PHE A 219 -19.34 -21.52 -13.78
C PHE A 219 -19.52 -21.78 -15.29
N PRO A 220 -20.79 -21.77 -15.78
CA PRO A 220 -21.06 -21.95 -17.20
C PRO A 220 -20.47 -20.82 -18.06
N THR A 221 -20.42 -19.59 -17.53
CA THR A 221 -20.02 -18.36 -18.24
C THR A 221 -18.86 -17.64 -17.55
N GLN A 222 -18.09 -16.87 -18.33
CA GLN A 222 -16.98 -16.06 -17.81
C GLN A 222 -17.41 -14.94 -16.87
N ALA A 223 -18.65 -14.43 -17.03
CA ALA A 223 -19.22 -13.44 -16.12
C ALA A 223 -19.40 -14.00 -14.70
N LEU A 224 -19.75 -15.29 -14.58
CA LEU A 224 -19.86 -15.94 -13.28
C LEU A 224 -18.51 -16.21 -12.64
N VAL A 225 -17.49 -16.56 -13.45
CA VAL A 225 -16.11 -16.63 -12.97
C VAL A 225 -15.67 -15.26 -12.44
N TRP A 226 -15.87 -14.19 -13.22
CA TRP A 226 -15.51 -12.83 -12.80
C TRP A 226 -16.21 -12.42 -11.50
N ARG A 227 -17.51 -12.68 -11.37
CA ARG A 227 -18.27 -12.45 -10.13
C ARG A 227 -17.68 -13.25 -8.96
N ALA A 228 -17.43 -14.54 -9.14
CA ALA A 228 -16.84 -15.38 -8.11
C ALA A 228 -15.48 -14.84 -7.63
N LEU A 229 -14.66 -14.33 -8.54
CA LEU A 229 -13.34 -13.77 -8.21
C LEU A 229 -13.41 -12.42 -7.49
N THR A 230 -14.45 -11.62 -7.75
CA THR A 230 -14.56 -10.23 -7.26
C THR A 230 -15.50 -10.07 -6.08
N SER A 231 -16.49 -10.94 -5.89
CA SER A 231 -17.47 -10.86 -4.80
C SER A 231 -17.50 -12.08 -3.88
N PHE A 232 -16.82 -13.17 -4.23
CA PHE A 232 -16.86 -14.46 -3.50
C PHE A 232 -18.26 -15.08 -3.36
N ASP A 233 -19.17 -14.70 -4.26
CA ASP A 233 -20.54 -15.20 -4.28
C ASP A 233 -20.87 -15.92 -5.58
N SER A 234 -21.81 -16.85 -5.49
CA SER A 234 -22.44 -17.50 -6.63
C SER A 234 -23.45 -16.57 -7.34
N TYR A 235 -24.06 -17.06 -8.42
CA TYR A 235 -25.09 -16.32 -9.14
C TYR A 235 -26.31 -15.94 -8.28
N GLN A 236 -26.60 -16.74 -7.24
CA GLN A 236 -27.72 -16.53 -6.32
C GLN A 236 -27.36 -15.64 -5.12
N HIS A 237 -26.22 -14.93 -5.16
CA HIS A 237 -25.71 -14.14 -4.02
C HIS A 237 -25.46 -14.99 -2.76
N ARG A 238 -25.14 -16.27 -2.94
CA ARG A 238 -24.72 -17.14 -1.84
C ARG A 238 -23.20 -17.18 -1.77
N PRO A 239 -22.61 -17.09 -0.56
CA PRO A 239 -21.16 -17.14 -0.39
C PRO A 239 -20.62 -18.47 -0.88
N LEU A 240 -19.54 -18.41 -1.66
CA LEU A 240 -18.81 -19.58 -2.12
C LEU A 240 -18.03 -20.18 -0.96
N ASN A 241 -17.95 -21.51 -0.92
CA ASN A 241 -17.14 -22.19 0.07
C ASN A 241 -15.64 -21.98 -0.22
N ASP A 242 -14.83 -22.08 0.85
CA ASP A 242 -13.38 -21.86 0.76
C ASP A 242 -12.71 -22.86 -0.21
N SER A 243 -13.27 -24.07 -0.38
CA SER A 243 -12.76 -25.08 -1.34
C SER A 243 -12.88 -24.64 -2.80
N ILE A 244 -14.01 -24.06 -3.20
CA ILE A 244 -14.23 -23.50 -4.54
C ILE A 244 -13.29 -22.32 -4.75
N LEU A 245 -13.20 -21.41 -3.77
CA LEU A 245 -12.30 -20.27 -3.84
C LEU A 245 -10.84 -20.73 -3.96
N CYS A 246 -10.43 -21.78 -3.26
CA CYS A 246 -9.06 -22.29 -3.37
C CYS A 246 -8.73 -22.82 -4.76
N ARG A 247 -9.64 -23.58 -5.35
CA ARG A 247 -9.52 -24.07 -6.73
C ARG A 247 -9.47 -22.93 -7.73
N LEU A 248 -10.30 -21.89 -7.59
CA LEU A 248 -10.23 -20.67 -8.42
C LEU A 248 -8.88 -19.95 -8.26
N GLY A 249 -8.34 -19.89 -7.04
CA GLY A 249 -7.02 -19.34 -6.77
C GLY A 249 -5.90 -20.07 -7.50
N CYS A 250 -5.97 -21.40 -7.61
CA CYS A 250 -5.02 -22.19 -8.39
C CYS A 250 -5.04 -21.81 -9.87
N ILE A 251 -6.23 -21.64 -10.45
CA ILE A 251 -6.37 -21.20 -11.85
C ILE A 251 -5.79 -19.80 -12.04
N ILE A 252 -6.08 -18.87 -11.11
CA ILE A 252 -5.51 -17.51 -11.12
C ILE A 252 -3.97 -17.55 -11.11
N ALA A 253 -3.36 -18.39 -10.28
CA ALA A 253 -1.91 -18.46 -10.17
C ALA A 253 -1.25 -18.88 -11.49
N ILE A 254 -1.81 -19.91 -12.14
CA ILE A 254 -1.33 -20.39 -13.45
C ILE A 254 -1.58 -19.34 -14.54
N LEU A 255 -2.77 -18.74 -14.57
CA LEU A 255 -3.12 -17.71 -15.55
C LEU A 255 -2.17 -16.53 -15.43
N TRP A 256 -1.92 -16.06 -14.20
CA TRP A 256 -0.98 -14.97 -13.93
C TRP A 256 0.41 -15.31 -14.45
N GLN A 257 0.95 -16.48 -14.07
CA GLN A 257 2.28 -16.91 -14.49
C GLN A 257 2.43 -16.95 -16.01
N HIS A 258 1.49 -17.58 -16.71
CA HIS A 258 1.55 -17.71 -18.18
C HIS A 258 1.27 -16.39 -18.88
N HIS A 259 0.37 -15.55 -18.37
CA HIS A 259 0.12 -14.22 -18.93
C HIS A 259 1.39 -13.36 -18.91
N TRP A 260 2.11 -13.32 -17.79
CA TRP A 260 3.33 -12.52 -17.69
C TRP A 260 4.49 -13.11 -18.48
N ARG A 261 4.57 -14.44 -18.64
CA ARG A 261 5.50 -15.06 -19.60
C ARG A 261 5.24 -14.59 -21.03
N CYS A 262 3.98 -14.50 -21.43
CA CYS A 262 3.65 -13.96 -22.76
C CYS A 262 4.03 -12.48 -22.92
N LYS A 263 3.96 -11.68 -21.84
CA LYS A 263 4.24 -10.24 -21.87
C LYS A 263 5.72 -9.90 -21.75
N ILE A 264 6.44 -10.63 -20.90
CA ILE A 264 7.84 -10.34 -20.54
C ILE A 264 8.80 -11.15 -21.40
N ASP A 265 8.50 -12.44 -21.61
CA ASP A 265 9.38 -13.38 -22.32
C ASP A 265 8.98 -13.57 -23.81
N ASP A 266 8.00 -12.78 -24.28
CA ASP A 266 7.42 -12.82 -25.63
C ASP A 266 6.99 -14.23 -26.11
N GLN A 267 6.59 -15.08 -25.16
CA GLN A 267 6.13 -16.44 -25.45
C GLN A 267 4.67 -16.44 -25.95
N PRO A 268 4.31 -17.25 -26.97
CA PRO A 268 2.93 -17.35 -27.39
C PRO A 268 2.07 -18.01 -26.29
N TRP A 269 0.84 -17.53 -26.13
CA TRP A 269 -0.11 -18.16 -25.21
C TRP A 269 -0.44 -19.59 -25.66
N SER A 270 -0.28 -20.55 -24.75
CA SER A 270 -0.58 -21.95 -24.99
C SER A 270 -1.46 -22.52 -23.89
N THR A 271 -2.74 -22.75 -24.22
CA THR A 271 -3.72 -23.38 -23.32
C THR A 271 -3.25 -24.76 -22.84
N PRO A 272 -2.72 -25.65 -23.71
CA PRO A 272 -2.20 -26.96 -23.26
C PRO A 272 -1.03 -26.83 -22.28
N ALA A 273 -0.11 -25.89 -22.49
CA ALA A 273 1.03 -25.69 -21.59
C ALA A 273 0.59 -25.18 -20.22
N ALA A 274 -0.37 -24.24 -20.18
CA ALA A 274 -0.97 -23.75 -18.96
C ALA A 274 -1.70 -24.87 -18.19
N LEU A 275 -2.49 -25.69 -18.89
CA LEU A 275 -3.20 -26.82 -18.29
C LEU A 275 -2.23 -27.89 -17.75
N SER A 276 -1.18 -28.23 -18.50
CA SER A 276 -0.15 -29.16 -18.06
C SER A 276 0.56 -28.66 -16.79
N THR A 277 0.84 -27.36 -16.70
CA THR A 277 1.41 -26.75 -15.49
C THR A 277 0.47 -26.91 -14.29
N LEU A 278 -0.84 -26.71 -14.49
CA LEU A 278 -1.85 -26.89 -13.45
C LEU A 278 -1.93 -28.35 -12.97
N GLN A 279 -1.88 -29.30 -13.91
CA GLN A 279 -1.97 -30.73 -13.63
C GLN A 279 -0.70 -31.30 -12.98
N ALA A 280 0.47 -30.74 -13.27
CA ALA A 280 1.73 -31.20 -12.73
C ALA A 280 2.02 -30.69 -11.30
N ASP A 281 1.38 -29.60 -10.86
CA ASP A 281 1.60 -29.04 -9.53
C ASP A 281 0.81 -29.82 -8.47
N LEU A 282 1.52 -30.64 -7.69
CA LEU A 282 0.95 -31.48 -6.63
C LEU A 282 0.13 -30.68 -5.61
N LEU A 283 0.50 -29.42 -5.34
CA LEU A 283 -0.28 -28.57 -4.43
C LEU A 283 -1.63 -28.23 -5.03
N TYR A 284 -1.69 -27.90 -6.31
CA TYR A 284 -2.96 -27.58 -6.98
C TYR A 284 -3.84 -28.82 -7.14
N VAL A 285 -3.25 -29.97 -7.46
CA VAL A 285 -3.94 -31.27 -7.54
C VAL A 285 -4.55 -31.64 -6.18
N SER A 286 -3.91 -31.31 -5.05
CA SER A 286 -4.44 -31.60 -3.72
C SER A 286 -5.79 -30.93 -3.40
N PHE A 287 -6.18 -29.89 -4.15
CA PHE A 287 -7.49 -29.22 -4.00
C PHE A 287 -8.61 -29.88 -4.83
N VAL A 288 -8.28 -30.87 -5.67
CA VAL A 288 -9.25 -31.69 -6.38
C VAL A 288 -9.86 -32.68 -5.37
N PRO A 289 -11.20 -32.71 -5.20
CA PRO A 289 -11.85 -33.67 -4.32
C PRO A 289 -11.51 -35.10 -4.75
N SER A 290 -11.06 -35.94 -3.83
CA SER A 290 -10.65 -37.33 -4.08
C SER A 290 -11.81 -38.32 -4.33
N SER A 291 -13.04 -37.84 -4.50
CA SER A 291 -14.21 -38.67 -4.78
C SER A 291 -15.27 -37.92 -5.56
N LEU A 292 -15.69 -38.44 -6.73
CA LEU A 292 -17.04 -38.19 -7.22
C LEU A 292 -18.02 -38.67 -6.14
N PRO A 293 -19.08 -37.91 -5.80
CA PRO A 293 -20.18 -38.48 -5.05
C PRO A 293 -20.73 -39.63 -5.88
N ASN A 294 -20.67 -40.85 -5.33
CA ASN A 294 -21.34 -42.01 -5.89
C ASN A 294 -22.78 -41.61 -6.20
N THR A 295 -23.12 -41.65 -7.48
CA THR A 295 -24.50 -41.59 -7.95
C THR A 295 -25.26 -42.75 -7.30
N VAL A 296 -26.21 -42.41 -6.43
CA VAL A 296 -27.32 -43.28 -6.03
C VAL A 296 -28.59 -42.64 -6.56
#